data_AF-W6R909-F1
#
_entry.id   AF-W6R909-F1
#
_cell.length_a   1.000
_cell.length_b   1.000
_cell.length_c   1.000
_cell.angle_alpha   90.00
_cell.angle_beta   90.00
_cell.angle_gamma   90.00
#
_symmetry.space_group_name_H-M   'P 1'
#
loop_
_entity.id
_entity.type
_entity.pdbx_description
1 polymer ?
#
loop_
_entity_poly.entity_id
_entity_poly.type
_entity_poly.pdbx_seq_one_letter_code
_entity_poly.pdbx_strand_id
1 'polypeptide(L)'
;MCAGDITNFIDDSISYIRRVIEPKMPVVLVLGNHDFYGSSISGALERARRLVEGSQIHLLENETVTIGDCRFIGATLWTDFAVSVGEDEHIPPEERRVKAFELVPSRMKDFQ
;
A
#
# COMPACT_ATOMS: atom_id res chain seq x y z
N MET A 1 12.71 0.32 3.50
CA MET A 1 11.49 -0.04 2.74
C MET A 1 10.36 0.84 3.25
N CYS A 2 9.56 1.39 2.36
CA CYS A 2 8.37 2.17 2.67
C CYS A 2 7.14 1.39 2.21
N ALA A 3 6.26 1.01 3.13
CA ALA A 3 5.13 0.11 2.88
C ALA A 3 3.80 0.87 2.86
N GLY A 4 3.71 1.90 2.02
CA GLY A 4 2.50 2.70 1.85
C GLY A 4 2.23 3.70 2.99
N ASP A 5 1.19 4.52 2.80
CA ASP A 5 0.54 5.36 3.81
C ASP A 5 1.51 6.20 4.67
N ILE A 6 2.56 6.71 4.02
CA ILE A 6 3.55 7.60 4.66
C ILE A 6 2.88 8.93 5.02
N THR A 7 2.00 9.39 4.14
CA THR A 7 1.13 10.55 4.31
C THR A 7 -0.26 10.21 3.76
N ASN A 8 -1.19 11.17 3.81
CA ASN A 8 -2.53 10.99 3.23
C ASN A 8 -2.58 11.24 1.71
N PHE A 9 -1.47 11.68 1.09
CA PHE A 9 -1.44 12.04 -0.33
C PHE A 9 -0.19 11.51 -1.00
N ILE A 10 -0.36 10.78 -2.10
CA ILE A 10 0.74 10.11 -2.79
C ILE A 10 1.88 11.04 -3.22
N ASP A 11 1.57 12.28 -3.62
CA ASP A 11 2.56 13.28 -4.02
C ASP A 11 3.41 13.73 -2.84
N ASP A 12 2.79 13.93 -1.68
CA ASP A 12 3.47 14.34 -0.45
C ASP A 12 4.35 13.20 0.05
N SER A 13 3.83 11.96 0.03
CA SER A 13 4.57 10.73 0.34
C SER A 13 5.84 10.63 -0.52
N ILE A 14 5.71 10.69 -1.85
CA ILE A 14 6.85 10.55 -2.77
C ILE A 14 7.79 11.75 -2.69
N SER A 15 7.28 12.97 -2.58
CA SER A 15 8.08 14.19 -2.41
C SER A 15 8.94 14.12 -1.14
N TYR A 16 8.37 13.66 -0.03
CA TYR A 16 9.09 13.45 1.22
C TYR A 16 10.20 12.41 1.08
N ILE A 17 9.90 11.25 0.47
CA ILE A 17 10.90 10.20 0.24
C ILE A 17 12.06 10.74 -0.60
N ARG A 18 11.77 11.38 -1.74
CA ARG A 18 12.78 11.91 -2.67
C ARG A 18 13.68 12.94 -2.00
N ARG A 19 13.09 13.80 -1.16
CA ARG A 19 13.84 14.87 -0.50
C ARG A 19 14.65 14.40 0.70
N VAL A 20 14.11 13.46 1.48
CA VAL A 20 14.63 13.16 2.83
C VAL A 20 15.32 11.80 2.91
N ILE A 21 14.84 10.79 2.20
CA ILE A 21 15.28 9.39 2.34
C ILE A 21 16.19 9.00 1.18
N GLU A 22 15.73 9.21 -0.06
CA GLU A 22 16.46 8.85 -1.30
C GLU A 22 17.93 9.31 -1.32
N PRO A 23 18.30 10.53 -0.84
CA PRO A 23 19.69 10.96 -0.87
C PRO A 23 20.65 10.17 0.03
N LYS A 24 20.10 9.34 0.94
CA LYS A 24 20.85 8.58 1.94
C LYS A 24 20.93 7.09 1.61
N MET A 25 19.99 6.56 0.82
CA MET A 25 19.87 5.13 0.51
C MET A 25 18.84 4.85 -0.61
N PRO A 26 18.99 3.73 -1.34
CA PRO A 26 17.95 3.24 -2.25
C PRO A 26 16.64 2.97 -1.50
N VAL A 27 15.50 3.20 -2.17
CA VAL A 27 14.18 3.04 -1.55
C VAL A 27 13.38 1.99 -2.31
N VAL A 28 12.84 1.01 -1.60
CA VAL A 28 11.76 0.15 -2.09
C VAL A 28 10.45 0.70 -1.54
N LEU A 29 9.50 1.02 -2.42
CA LEU A 29 8.21 1.61 -2.11
C LEU A 29 7.08 0.70 -2.60
N VAL A 30 6.08 0.47 -1.76
CA VAL A 30 4.74 -0.03 -2.15
C VAL A 30 3.74 1.04 -1.75
N LEU A 31 2.61 1.16 -2.45
CA LEU A 31 1.54 2.09 -2.09
C LEU A 31 0.65 1.50 -0.98
N GLY A 32 0.10 2.36 -0.14
CA GLY A 32 -0.90 2.03 0.87
C GLY A 32 -2.28 2.55 0.46
N ASN A 33 -3.33 2.28 1.23
CA ASN A 33 -4.70 2.63 0.82
C ASN A 33 -4.90 4.14 0.63
N HIS A 34 -4.28 4.99 1.46
CA HIS A 34 -4.38 6.44 1.33
C HIS A 34 -3.67 6.96 0.07
N ASP A 35 -2.63 6.28 -0.41
CA ASP A 35 -1.97 6.64 -1.67
C ASP A 35 -2.90 6.46 -2.89
N PHE A 36 -3.97 5.67 -2.77
CA PHE A 36 -4.99 5.46 -3.81
C PHE A 36 -6.21 6.40 -3.71
N TYR A 37 -6.34 7.17 -2.61
CA TYR A 37 -7.54 7.98 -2.38
C TYR A 37 -7.73 9.06 -3.46
N GLY A 38 -8.98 9.22 -3.91
CA GLY A 38 -9.33 10.19 -4.95
C GLY A 38 -8.89 9.80 -6.38
N SER A 39 -8.43 8.56 -6.59
CA SER A 39 -8.06 8.04 -7.92
C SER A 39 -8.55 6.61 -8.13
N SER A 40 -8.48 6.13 -9.37
CA SER A 40 -8.59 4.70 -9.65
C SER A 40 -7.28 4.00 -9.28
N ILE A 41 -7.32 2.68 -9.08
CA ILE A 41 -6.10 1.88 -8.84
C ILE A 41 -5.05 2.13 -9.92
N SER A 42 -5.45 2.05 -11.20
CA SER A 42 -4.56 2.31 -12.33
C SER A 42 -4.05 3.75 -12.34
N GLY A 43 -4.91 4.74 -12.06
CA GLY A 43 -4.57 6.15 -12.07
C GLY A 43 -3.55 6.53 -10.99
N ALA A 44 -3.72 6.01 -9.77
CA ALA A 44 -2.78 6.20 -8.67
C ALA A 44 -1.41 5.59 -9.00
N LEU A 45 -1.38 4.35 -9.52
CA LEU A 45 -0.14 3.68 -9.91
C LEU A 45 0.58 4.42 -11.03
N GLU A 46 -0.14 4.88 -12.06
CA GLU A 46 0.43 5.64 -13.17
C GLU A 46 1.01 6.97 -12.67
N ARG A 47 0.31 7.66 -11.77
CA ARG A 47 0.79 8.88 -11.11
C ARG A 47 2.05 8.60 -10.30
N ALA A 48 2.05 7.55 -9.47
CA ALA A 48 3.20 7.15 -8.68
C ALA A 48 4.42 6.87 -9.55
N ARG A 49 4.25 6.11 -10.63
CA ARG A 49 5.31 5.79 -11.61
C ARG A 49 5.91 7.04 -12.22
N ARG A 50 5.09 8.03 -12.60
CA ARG A 50 5.58 9.33 -13.07
C ARG A 50 6.37 10.08 -11.99
N LEU A 51 5.88 10.08 -10.75
CA LEU A 51 6.52 10.81 -9.65
C LEU A 51 7.89 10.23 -9.25
N VAL A 52 8.08 8.92 -9.40
CA VAL A 52 9.36 8.24 -9.14
C VAL A 52 10.27 8.16 -10.37
N GLU A 53 9.84 8.64 -11.54
CA GLU A 53 10.66 8.61 -12.76
C GLU A 53 11.99 9.36 -12.56
N GLY A 54 13.09 8.72 -12.96
CA GLY A 54 14.45 9.25 -12.79
C GLY A 54 14.98 9.28 -11.36
N SER A 55 14.28 8.64 -10.40
CA SER A 55 14.72 8.50 -9.00
C SER A 55 15.36 7.14 -8.72
N GLN A 56 15.97 6.98 -7.54
CA GLN A 56 16.41 5.70 -6.96
C GLN A 56 15.31 5.01 -6.13
N ILE A 57 14.04 5.36 -6.38
CA ILE A 57 12.87 4.74 -5.75
C ILE A 57 12.36 3.61 -6.64
N HIS A 58 12.42 2.39 -6.13
CA HIS A 58 11.84 1.20 -6.71
C HIS A 58 10.39 1.05 -6.21
N LEU A 59 9.44 1.60 -6.96
CA LEU A 59 8.01 1.37 -6.75
C LEU A 59 7.66 -0.05 -7.20
N LEU A 60 7.04 -0.85 -6.33
CA LEU A 60 6.62 -2.23 -6.62
C LEU A 60 5.10 -2.36 -6.49
N GLU A 61 4.46 -2.91 -7.53
CA GLU A 61 3.08 -3.37 -7.49
C GLU A 61 2.96 -4.71 -8.22
N ASN A 62 2.92 -5.81 -7.45
CA ASN A 62 3.07 -7.18 -7.95
C ASN A 62 4.39 -7.40 -8.70
N GLU A 63 5.44 -6.73 -8.23
CA GLU A 63 6.76 -6.70 -8.85
C GLU A 63 7.84 -7.04 -7.84
N THR A 64 9.05 -7.32 -8.34
CA THR A 64 10.20 -7.64 -7.51
C THR A 64 11.42 -6.85 -7.93
N VAL A 65 12.28 -6.50 -6.98
CA VAL A 65 13.59 -5.89 -7.23
C VAL A 65 14.66 -6.59 -6.41
N THR A 66 15.85 -6.75 -6.97
CA THR A 66 17.02 -7.25 -6.25
C THR A 66 17.98 -6.09 -5.98
N ILE A 67 18.34 -5.88 -4.72
CA ILE A 67 19.31 -4.86 -4.29
C ILE A 67 20.38 -5.58 -3.47
N GLY A 68 21.62 -5.60 -3.98
CA GLY A 68 22.66 -6.47 -3.47
C GLY A 68 22.26 -7.95 -3.62
N ASP A 69 22.39 -8.72 -2.55
CA ASP A 69 22.03 -10.15 -2.52
C ASP A 69 20.60 -10.41 -2.03
N CYS A 70 19.78 -9.36 -1.91
CA CYS A 70 18.45 -9.43 -1.32
C CYS A 70 17.36 -9.17 -2.37
N ARG A 71 16.40 -10.09 -2.50
CA ARG A 71 15.22 -9.94 -3.37
C ARG A 71 14.03 -9.42 -2.58
N PHE A 72 13.50 -8.28 -2.99
CA PHE A 72 12.31 -7.66 -2.43
C PHE A 72 11.10 -7.94 -3.35
N ILE A 73 9.97 -8.25 -2.75
CA ILE A 73 8.69 -8.51 -3.42
C ILE A 73 7.68 -7.54 -2.80
N GLY A 74 6.97 -6.78 -3.63
CA GLY A 74 6.03 -5.77 -3.17
C GLY A 74 4.72 -5.81 -3.95
N ALA A 75 3.60 -5.75 -3.23
CA ALA A 75 2.26 -5.72 -3.79
C ALA A 75 1.29 -5.08 -2.81
N THR A 76 0.27 -4.40 -3.35
CA THR A 76 -0.88 -3.95 -2.57
C THR A 76 -1.96 -5.03 -2.65
N LEU A 77 -2.07 -5.88 -1.62
CA LEU A 77 -2.94 -7.06 -1.70
C LEU A 77 -4.43 -6.74 -1.52
N TRP A 78 -4.76 -5.59 -0.92
CA TRP A 78 -6.11 -5.23 -0.47
C TRP A 78 -6.79 -6.32 0.38
N THR A 79 -7.83 -5.96 1.11
CA THR A 79 -8.63 -6.96 1.84
C THR A 79 -9.99 -7.10 1.16
N ASP A 80 -10.40 -8.33 0.93
CA ASP A 80 -11.79 -8.67 0.57
C ASP A 80 -12.66 -8.90 1.81
N PHE A 81 -12.08 -8.64 3.00
CA PHE A 81 -12.64 -8.86 4.33
C PHE A 81 -13.07 -10.31 4.62
N ALA A 82 -12.54 -11.26 3.87
CA ALA A 82 -12.87 -12.68 4.00
C ALA A 82 -11.71 -13.50 4.58
N VAL A 83 -10.63 -12.84 5.01
CA VAL A 83 -9.48 -13.45 5.71
C VAL A 83 -9.84 -13.76 7.15
N SER A 84 -9.42 -14.93 7.65
CA SER A 84 -9.67 -15.34 9.04
C SER A 84 -8.63 -14.69 9.93
N VAL A 85 -9.07 -14.20 11.08
CA VAL A 85 -8.19 -13.52 12.05
C VAL A 85 -7.92 -14.38 13.29
N GLY A 86 -8.27 -15.67 13.22
CA GLY A 86 -8.22 -16.64 14.31
C GLY A 86 -9.54 -16.70 15.08
N GLU A 87 -9.90 -17.90 15.54
CA GLU A 87 -11.15 -18.21 16.27
C GLU A 87 -12.43 -18.13 15.43
N ASP A 88 -12.33 -17.68 14.18
CA ASP A 88 -13.43 -17.53 13.23
C ASP A 88 -13.30 -18.44 12.00
N GLU A 89 -12.42 -19.45 12.01
CA GLU A 89 -12.21 -20.35 10.87
C GLU A 89 -13.48 -21.14 10.51
N HIS A 90 -14.36 -21.36 11.49
CA HIS A 90 -15.65 -22.01 11.32
C HIS A 90 -16.71 -21.11 10.67
N ILE A 91 -16.45 -19.81 10.57
CA ILE A 91 -17.37 -18.83 9.98
C ILE A 91 -17.08 -18.75 8.47
N PRO A 92 -18.09 -18.93 7.59
CA PRO A 92 -17.91 -18.82 6.15
C PRO A 92 -17.34 -17.45 5.73
N PRO A 93 -16.52 -17.38 4.65
CA PRO A 93 -15.94 -16.12 4.16
C PRO A 93 -16.98 -15.01 3.89
N GLU A 94 -18.16 -15.38 3.41
CA GLU A 94 -19.26 -14.44 3.14
C GLU A 94 -19.79 -13.80 4.42
N GLU A 95 -20.01 -14.59 5.47
CA GLU A 95 -20.46 -14.09 6.77
C GLU A 95 -19.40 -13.19 7.44
N ARG A 96 -18.12 -13.55 7.31
CA ARG A 96 -17.01 -12.71 7.80
C ARG A 96 -16.96 -11.36 7.10
N ARG A 97 -17.17 -11.34 5.79
CA ARG A 97 -17.25 -10.11 4.99
C ARG A 97 -18.41 -9.22 5.45
N VAL A 98 -19.61 -9.78 5.64
CA VAL A 98 -20.78 -9.02 6.13
C VAL A 98 -20.48 -8.40 7.48
N LYS A 99 -20.00 -9.19 8.44
CA LYS A 99 -19.63 -8.71 9.77
C LYS A 99 -18.55 -7.63 9.73
N ALA A 100 -17.55 -7.78 8.86
CA ALA A 100 -16.52 -6.76 8.68
C ALA A 100 -17.13 -5.46 8.17
N PHE A 101 -17.99 -5.48 7.14
CA PHE A 101 -18.64 -4.27 6.62
C PHE A 101 -19.53 -3.56 7.66
N GLU A 102 -20.17 -4.30 8.57
CA GLU A 102 -20.90 -3.70 9.70
C GLU A 102 -19.98 -2.98 10.69
N LEU A 103 -18.78 -3.53 10.93
CA LEU A 103 -17.86 -3.02 11.95
C LEU A 103 -16.93 -1.93 11.44
N VAL A 104 -16.47 -2.02 10.18
CA VAL A 104 -15.45 -1.15 9.57
C VAL A 104 -15.71 0.34 9.82
N PRO A 105 -16.92 0.90 9.57
CA PRO A 105 -17.17 2.33 9.78
C PRO A 105 -17.00 2.79 11.23
N SER A 106 -17.19 1.89 12.19
CA SER A 106 -17.09 2.21 13.63
C SER A 106 -15.74 1.84 14.24
N ARG A 107 -14.96 0.97 13.60
CA ARG A 107 -13.75 0.37 14.16
C ARG A 107 -12.47 0.73 13.42
N MET A 108 -12.54 1.12 12.15
CA MET A 108 -11.36 1.51 11.37
C MET A 108 -11.28 3.03 11.24
N LYS A 109 -10.12 3.58 11.64
CA LYS A 109 -9.87 5.03 11.64
C LYS A 109 -9.98 5.66 10.25
N ASP A 110 -9.68 4.89 9.21
CA ASP A 110 -9.68 5.37 7.82
C ASP A 110 -11.10 5.63 7.28
N PHE A 111 -12.13 5.24 8.04
CA PHE A 111 -13.55 5.37 7.68
C PHE A 111 -14.35 6.26 8.64
N GLN A 112 -13.67 6.98 9.55
CA GLN A 112 -14.29 7.92 10.50
C GLN A 112 -14.29 9.37 10.00
#